data_AF-A3YAD3-F1
#
_entry.id   AF-A3YAD3-F1
#
_cell.length_a   1.000
_cell.length_b   1.000
_cell.length_c   1.000
_cell.angle_alpha   90.00
_cell.angle_beta   90.00
_cell.angle_gamma   90.00
#
_symmetry.space_group_name_H-M   'P 1'
#
loop_
_entity.id
_entity.type
_entity.pdbx_description
1 polymer ?
#
loop_
_entity_poly.entity_id
_entity_poly.type
_entity_poly.pdbx_seq_one_letter_code
_entity_poly.pdbx_strand_id
1 'polypeptide(L)' 'MDINTLRSIATVLAFIAFIAVTLWAFSKRKTGDFNEAANLPFDEDEDMPNKQSVENKQK' A
#
# COMPACT_ATOMS: atom_id res chain seq x y z
N MET A 1 -18.00 -38.51 -15.46
CA MET A 1 -17.89 -38.03 -14.06
C MET A 1 -19.26 -37.55 -13.66
N ASP A 2 -19.83 -38.13 -12.60
CA ASP A 2 -21.23 -37.96 -12.20
C ASP A 2 -21.58 -36.51 -11.85
N ILE A 3 -22.88 -36.20 -11.96
CA ILE A 3 -23.49 -34.91 -11.59
C ILE A 3 -23.08 -34.44 -10.18
N ASN A 4 -22.85 -35.40 -9.28
CA ASN A 4 -22.42 -35.15 -7.92
C ASN A 4 -20.98 -34.63 -7.87
N THR A 5 -20.09 -35.18 -8.70
CA THR A 5 -18.70 -34.75 -8.82
C THR A 5 -18.61 -33.35 -9.45
N LEU A 6 -19.48 -33.04 -10.42
CA LEU A 6 -19.53 -31.72 -11.03
C LEU A 6 -19.97 -30.64 -10.03
N ARG A 7 -20.99 -30.95 -9.21
CA ARG A 7 -21.48 -30.04 -8.17
C ARG A 7 -20.44 -29.87 -7.05
N SER A 8 -19.78 -30.94 -6.60
CA SER A 8 -18.74 -30.86 -5.58
C SER A 8 -17.54 -30.06 -6.05
N ILE A 9 -17.08 -30.26 -7.29
CA ILE A 9 -15.99 -29.47 -7.89
C ILE A 9 -16.37 -28.00 -8.01
N ALA A 10 -17.59 -27.68 -8.45
CA ALA A 10 -18.04 -26.30 -8.58
C ALA A 10 -18.01 -25.56 -7.22
N THR A 11 -18.47 -26.20 -6.14
CA THR A 11 -18.41 -25.60 -4.80
C THR A 11 -16.99 -25.40 -4.30
N VAL A 12 -16.09 -26.35 -4.53
CA VAL A 12 -14.68 -26.24 -4.12
C VAL A 12 -13.97 -25.14 -4.92
N LEU A 13 -14.19 -25.08 -6.24
CA LEU A 13 -13.63 -24.03 -7.09
C LEU A 13 -14.13 -22.64 -6.69
N ALA A 14 -15.43 -22.49 -6.39
CA ALA A 14 -15.98 -21.23 -5.91
C ALA A 14 -15.35 -20.79 -4.58
N PHE A 15 -15.12 -21.73 -3.67
CA PHE A 15 -14.46 -21.46 -2.39
C PHE A 15 -12.99 -21.04 -2.56
N ILE A 16 -12.25 -21.73 -3.43
CA ILE A 16 -10.86 -21.37 -3.76
C ILE A 16 -10.80 -19.99 -4.43
N ALA A 17 -11.69 -19.72 -5.38
CA ALA A 17 -11.78 -18.41 -6.04
C ALA A 17 -12.07 -17.28 -5.05
N PHE A 18 -12.97 -17.51 -4.10
CA PHE A 18 -13.27 -16.54 -3.04
C PHE A 18 -12.05 -16.23 -2.16
N ILE A 19 -11.31 -17.26 -1.75
CA ILE A 19 -10.08 -17.08 -0.96
C ILE A 19 -9.02 -16.36 -1.79
N ALA A 20 -8.84 -16.72 -3.06
CA ALA A 20 -7.87 -16.10 -3.95
C ALA A 20 -8.12 -14.59 -4.10
N VAL A 21 -9.37 -14.18 -4.32
CA VAL A 21 -9.75 -12.75 -4.42
C VAL A 21 -9.56 -12.04 -3.08
N THR A 22 -9.93 -12.68 -1.98
CA THR A 22 -9.76 -12.11 -0.63
C THR A 22 -8.29 -11.89 -0.32
N LEU A 23 -7.44 -12.90 -0.51
CA LEU A 23 -6.00 -12.78 -0.29
C LEU A 23 -5.36 -11.76 -1.23
N TRP A 24 -5.76 -11.71 -2.50
CA TRP A 24 -5.27 -10.70 -3.45
C TRP A 24 -5.67 -9.28 -3.02
N ALA A 25 -6.92 -9.07 -2.61
CA ALA A 25 -7.42 -7.77 -2.17
C ALA A 25 -6.71 -7.30 -0.89
N PHE A 26 -6.42 -8.19 0.05
CA PHE A 26 -5.65 -7.88 1.25
C PHE A 26 -4.15 -7.71 0.97
N SER A 27 -3.59 -8.46 0.02
CA SER A 27 -2.18 -8.33 -0.39
C SER A 27 -1.94 -7.04 -1.17
N LYS A 28 -2.90 -6.57 -1.97
CA LYS A 28 -2.86 -5.26 -2.62
C LYS A 28 -3.05 -4.09 -1.65
N ARG A 29 -3.43 -4.37 -0.40
CA ARG A 29 -3.66 -3.36 0.65
C ARG A 29 -2.49 -3.25 1.65
N LYS A 30 -1.36 -3.90 1.39
CA LYS A 30 -0.14 -3.69 2.17
C LYS A 30 0.78 -2.69 1.48
N THR A 31 0.57 -1.42 1.82
CA THR A 31 1.62 -0.62 2.47
C THR A 31 2.99 -0.62 1.78
N GLY A 32 3.06 -0.38 0.48
CA GLY A 32 4.30 -0.04 -0.24
C GLY A 32 4.27 1.43 -0.68
N ASP A 33 3.28 1.78 -1.51
CA ASP A 33 3.20 3.11 -2.12
C ASP A 33 2.89 4.25 -1.13
N PHE A 34 2.27 3.95 0.01
CA PHE A 34 1.94 4.98 1.00
C PHE A 34 3.10 5.33 1.93
N ASN A 35 4.11 4.47 2.08
CA ASN A 35 5.28 4.83 2.90
C ASN A 35 6.21 5.79 2.14
N GLU A 36 6.25 5.68 0.80
CA GLU A 36 7.02 6.56 -0.07
C GLU A 36 6.26 7.87 -0.37
N ALA A 37 4.94 7.82 -0.60
CA ALA A 37 4.12 9.02 -0.78
C ALA A 37 3.85 9.81 0.53
N ALA A 38 3.99 9.19 1.71
CA ALA A 38 3.86 9.88 3.00
C ALA A 38 5.15 10.57 3.45
N ASN A 39 6.32 10.19 2.91
CA ASN A 39 7.56 10.94 3.13
C ASN A 39 7.70 12.14 2.18
N LEU A 40 6.98 12.16 1.05
CA LEU A 40 6.96 13.32 0.14
C LEU A 40 6.59 14.67 0.82
N PRO A 41 5.57 14.78 1.69
CA PRO A 41 5.26 16.03 2.38
C PRO A 41 6.21 16.36 3.55
N PHE A 42 7.18 15.51 3.87
CA PHE A 42 8.19 15.77 4.92
C PHE A 42 9.62 15.91 4.36
N ASP A 43 9.90 15.39 3.15
CA ASP A 43 11.17 15.60 2.44
C ASP A 43 11.26 17.01 1.80
N GLU A 44 10.15 17.75 1.66
CA GLU A 44 10.15 19.15 1.21
C GLU A 44 10.49 20.17 2.33
N ASP A 45 10.51 19.74 3.60
CA ASP A 45 10.84 20.61 4.75
C ASP A 45 12.31 20.48 5.22
N GLU A 46 13.11 19.57 4.65
CA GLU A 46 14.57 19.51 4.92
C GLU A 46 15.36 20.61 4.17
N ASP A 47 14.73 21.29 3.20
CA ASP A 47 15.26 22.48 2.54
C ASP A 47 14.79 23.78 3.23
N MET A 48 14.80 23.83 4.57
CA MET A 48 14.85 25.12 5.26
C MET A 48 16.29 25.65 5.24
N PRO A 49 16.66 26.60 4.36
CA PRO A 49 17.96 27.26 4.44
C PRO A 49 18.03 28.03 5.75
N ASN A 50 18.73 27.41 6.69
CA ASN A 50 19.52 28.02 7.75
C ASN A 50 19.27 29.54 7.94
N LYS A 51 18.40 29.84 8.90
CA LYS A 51 18.13 31.18 9.45
C LYS A 51 19.37 31.71 10.21
N GLN A 52 20.50 31.89 9.53
CA GLN A 52 21.75 32.43 10.11
C GLN A 52 22.27 33.71 9.43
N SER A 53 21.58 34.22 8.42
CA SER A 53 22.05 35.41 7.67
C SER A 53 21.45 36.75 8.13
N VAL A 54 20.59 36.77 9.15
CA VAL A 54 19.96 38.00 9.69
C VAL A 54 20.34 38.28 11.14
N GLU A 55 21.64 38.25 11.50
CA GLU A 55 22.08 38.82 12.78
C GLU A 55 23.47 39.50 12.76
N ASN A 56 24.29 39.28 11.73
CA ASN A 56 25.68 39.80 11.71
C ASN A 56 25.96 40.86 10.64
N LYS A 57 25.06 41.84 10.49
CA LYS A 57 25.34 43.04 9.67
C LYS A 57 24.95 44.36 10.33
N GLN A 58 24.87 44.38 11.66
CA GLN A 58 24.63 45.58 12.43
C GLN A 58 25.61 45.66 13.62
N LYS A 59 26.91 45.63 13.32
CA LYS A 59 27.95 46.04 14.27
C LYS A 59 29.21 46.49 13.53
#